data_AF-A0A1J4X5U1-F1
#
_entry.id   AF-A0A1J4X5U1-F1
#
_cell.length_a   1.000
_cell.length_b   1.000
_cell.length_c   1.000
_cell.angle_alpha   90.00
_cell.angle_beta   90.00
_cell.angle_gamma   90.00
#
_symmetry.space_group_name_H-M   'P 1'
#
loop_
_entity.id
_entity.type
_entity.pdbx_description
1 polymer ?
#
loop_
_entity_poly.entity_id
_entity_poly.type
_entity_poly.pdbx_seq_one_letter_code
_entity_poly.pdbx_strand_id
1 'polypeptide(L)'
;MTLTTDIGLKGEEIATQYLVSIGYNILGRNVRIGRDEIDIVARDPVDDVVVFAEVKTRSRDSKDFPPGLNIHWYKKQRLIRSARMWVNAHHYDRGYRMDLVSVAEGKVIEHLKELDWE
;
A
#
# COMPACT_ATOMS: atom_id res chain seq x y z
N MET A 1 -17.99 17.92 6.14
CA MET A 1 -16.65 17.60 5.58
C MET A 1 -16.23 16.27 6.16
N THR A 2 -15.92 15.32 5.28
CA THR A 2 -15.90 13.88 5.54
C THR A 2 -14.68 13.48 6.38
N LEU A 3 -14.88 13.23 7.68
CA LEU A 3 -13.83 12.81 8.63
C LEU A 3 -12.97 11.64 8.10
N THR A 4 -13.54 10.79 7.26
CA THR A 4 -12.89 9.62 6.65
C THR A 4 -11.77 9.99 5.67
N THR A 5 -11.89 11.11 4.94
CA THR A 5 -10.92 11.49 3.90
C THR A 5 -9.64 12.07 4.50
N ASP A 6 -9.77 12.88 5.56
CA ASP A 6 -8.61 13.49 6.25
C ASP A 6 -7.76 12.44 6.98
N ILE A 7 -8.41 11.48 7.65
CA ILE A 7 -7.73 10.35 8.31
C ILE A 7 -7.01 9.48 7.27
N GLY A 8 -7.63 9.21 6.12
CA GLY A 8 -6.99 8.47 5.02
C GLY A 8 -5.71 9.14 4.53
N LEU A 9 -5.78 10.43 4.21
CA LEU A 9 -4.62 11.21 3.73
C LEU A 9 -3.48 11.27 4.75
N LYS A 10 -3.81 11.47 6.04
CA LYS A 10 -2.81 11.43 7.12
C LYS A 10 -2.15 10.06 7.24
N GLY A 11 -2.92 8.99 7.09
CA GLY A 11 -2.36 7.64 7.15
C GLY A 11 -1.43 7.34 5.98
N GLU A 12 -1.78 7.76 4.77
CA GLU A 12 -0.90 7.61 3.60
C GLU A 12 0.40 8.41 3.75
N GLU A 13 0.33 9.62 4.32
CA GLU A 13 1.52 10.40 4.64
C GLU A 13 2.43 9.66 5.62
N ILE A 14 1.87 9.14 6.71
CA ILE A 14 2.63 8.36 7.72
C ILE A 14 3.24 7.11 7.09
N ALA A 15 2.48 6.38 6.27
CA ALA A 15 2.96 5.19 5.57
C ALA A 15 4.10 5.53 4.59
N THR A 16 3.99 6.63 3.85
CA THR A 16 5.03 7.11 2.94
C THR A 16 6.32 7.42 3.70
N GLN A 17 6.22 8.20 4.78
CA GLN A 17 7.37 8.57 5.61
C GLN A 17 8.05 7.33 6.22
N TYR A 18 7.24 6.37 6.68
CA TYR A 18 7.73 5.10 7.19
C TYR A 18 8.52 4.33 6.11
N LEU A 19 7.95 4.13 4.93
CA LEU A 19 8.61 3.40 3.83
C LEU A 19 9.94 4.07 3.43
N VAL A 20 9.97 5.40 3.34
CA VAL A 20 11.22 6.16 3.10
C VAL A 20 12.22 5.91 4.22
N SER A 21 11.79 5.93 5.48
CA SER A 21 12.70 5.74 6.63
C SER A 21 13.33 4.35 6.71
N ILE A 22 12.69 3.34 6.12
CA ILE A 22 13.23 1.98 5.98
C ILE A 22 13.91 1.73 4.62
N GLY A 23 14.15 2.78 3.82
CA GLY A 23 14.99 2.74 2.62
C GLY A 23 14.24 2.54 1.29
N TYR A 24 12.92 2.57 1.26
CA TYR A 24 12.17 2.44 0.01
C TYR A 24 12.25 3.74 -0.79
N ASN A 25 12.28 3.62 -2.12
CA ASN A 25 12.18 4.77 -3.01
C ASN A 25 10.73 4.95 -3.46
N ILE A 26 10.09 6.07 -3.12
CA ILE A 26 8.71 6.35 -3.53
C ILE A 26 8.67 6.73 -5.00
N LEU A 27 7.90 5.98 -5.79
CA LEU A 27 7.69 6.19 -7.22
C LEU A 27 6.40 6.98 -7.50
N GLY A 28 5.42 6.89 -6.59
CA GLY A 28 4.19 7.66 -6.67
C GLY A 28 3.26 7.42 -5.49
N ARG A 29 2.31 8.34 -5.30
CA ARG A 29 1.24 8.31 -4.30
C ARG A 29 -0.09 8.59 -4.98
N ASN A 30 -1.18 8.00 -4.49
CA ASN A 30 -2.52 8.09 -5.12
C ASN A 30 -2.47 7.82 -6.63
N VAL A 31 -1.76 6.76 -7.03
CA VAL A 31 -1.47 6.46 -8.43
C VAL A 31 -2.72 5.90 -9.10
N ARG A 32 -3.26 6.65 -10.07
CA ARG A 32 -4.44 6.25 -10.84
C ARG A 32 -4.07 5.41 -12.03
N ILE A 33 -4.75 4.28 -12.18
CA ILE A 33 -4.53 3.32 -13.26
C ILE A 33 -5.89 2.89 -13.80
N GLY A 34 -6.26 3.49 -14.94
CA GLY A 34 -7.61 3.38 -15.47
C GLY A 34 -8.62 3.93 -14.47
N ARG A 35 -9.50 3.05 -13.97
CA ARG A 35 -10.52 3.38 -12.95
C ARG A 35 -10.10 3.06 -11.50
N ASP A 36 -8.92 2.47 -11.35
CA ASP A 36 -8.43 1.99 -10.08
C ASP A 36 -7.38 2.96 -9.52
N GLU A 37 -7.16 2.89 -8.22
CA GLU A 37 -6.18 3.70 -7.50
C GLU A 37 -5.32 2.79 -6.63
N ILE A 38 -4.02 3.09 -6.60
CA ILE A 38 -3.04 2.47 -5.71
C ILE A 38 -2.52 3.57 -4.79
N ASP A 39 -2.57 3.33 -3.48
CA ASP A 39 -2.21 4.35 -2.48
C ASP A 39 -0.73 4.75 -2.61
N ILE A 40 0.18 3.77 -2.64
CA ILE A 40 1.63 4.03 -2.78
C ILE A 40 2.26 3.04 -3.77
N VAL A 41 3.09 3.56 -4.68
CA VAL A 41 4.01 2.77 -5.51
C VAL A 41 5.43 3.13 -5.08
N ALA A 42 6.23 2.12 -4.76
CA ALA A 42 7.60 2.28 -4.31
C ALA A 42 8.52 1.23 -4.94
N ARG A 43 9.83 1.40 -4.76
CA ARG A 43 10.84 0.38 -5.04
C ARG A 43 11.49 -0.06 -3.73
N ASP A 44 11.48 -1.36 -3.47
CA ASP A 44 12.27 -1.96 -2.40
C ASP A 44 13.67 -2.25 -2.96
N PRO A 45 14.74 -1.57 -2.50
CA PRO A 45 16.07 -1.82 -3.01
C PRO A 45 16.69 -3.14 -2.52
N VAL A 46 16.17 -3.74 -1.46
CA VAL A 46 16.68 -5.00 -0.89
C VAL A 46 16.27 -6.17 -1.78
N ASP A 47 14.99 -6.23 -2.12
CA ASP A 47 14.42 -7.28 -2.96
C ASP A 47 14.47 -6.93 -4.47
N ASP A 48 14.86 -5.69 -4.78
CA ASP A 48 14.92 -5.12 -6.13
C ASP A 48 13.60 -5.17 -6.91
N VAL A 49 12.46 -5.04 -6.22
CA VAL A 49 11.11 -5.13 -6.82
C VAL A 49 10.33 -3.82 -6.72
N VAL A 50 9.32 -3.68 -7.59
CA VAL A 50 8.27 -2.66 -7.42
C VAL A 50 7.28 -3.13 -6.35
N VAL A 51 6.97 -2.24 -5.41
CA VAL A 51 6.03 -2.49 -4.33
C VAL A 51 4.77 -1.65 -4.57
N PHE A 52 3.64 -2.33 -4.64
CA PHE A 52 2.31 -1.72 -4.64
C PHE A 52 1.74 -1.85 -3.23
N ALA A 53 1.79 -0.77 -2.45
CA ALA A 53 1.36 -0.76 -1.07
C ALA A 53 -0.06 -0.18 -0.95
N GLU A 54 -0.97 -0.95 -0.35
CA GLU A 54 -2.26 -0.46 0.13
C GLU A 54 -2.08 0.03 1.58
N VAL A 55 -2.67 1.18 1.90
CA VAL A 55 -2.62 1.78 3.23
C VAL A 55 -3.96 1.62 3.94
N LYS A 56 -3.94 1.07 5.15
CA LYS A 56 -5.14 0.91 5.98
C LYS A 56 -5.00 1.74 7.24
N THR A 57 -5.76 2.83 7.29
CA THR A 57 -5.76 3.74 8.44
C THR A 57 -6.90 3.46 9.39
N ARG A 58 -6.59 3.45 10.69
CA ARG A 58 -7.56 3.35 11.78
C ARG A 58 -7.29 4.38 12.86
N SER A 59 -8.31 4.69 13.64
CA SER A 59 -8.19 5.62 14.77
C SER A 59 -7.46 5.01 15.96
N ARG A 60 -7.58 3.70 16.18
CA ARG A 60 -6.95 2.96 17.28
C ARG A 60 -6.42 1.62 16.80
N ASP A 61 -5.35 1.17 17.44
CA ASP A 61 -4.88 -0.21 17.33
C ASP A 61 -5.80 -1.11 18.18
N SER A 62 -6.33 -2.18 17.58
CA SER A 62 -7.20 -3.13 18.29
C SER A 62 -6.86 -4.55 17.86
N LYS A 63 -6.66 -5.42 18.87
CA LYS A 63 -6.40 -6.85 18.70
C LYS A 63 -7.59 -7.61 18.11
N ASP A 64 -8.80 -7.04 18.16
CA ASP A 64 -10.02 -7.67 17.65
C ASP A 64 -10.10 -7.63 16.11
N PHE A 65 -9.20 -6.89 15.47
CA PHE A 65 -9.17 -6.71 14.03
C PHE A 65 -7.72 -6.59 13.55
N PRO A 66 -6.96 -7.70 13.49
CA PRO A 66 -5.62 -7.64 12.95
C PRO A 66 -5.67 -7.07 11.52
N PRO A 67 -4.75 -6.17 11.13
CA PRO A 67 -4.91 -5.39 9.92
C PRO A 67 -4.95 -6.24 8.65
N GLY A 68 -4.24 -7.38 8.65
CA GLY A 68 -4.25 -8.41 7.61
C GLY A 68 -5.55 -9.19 7.46
N LEU A 69 -6.49 -9.16 8.42
CA LEU A 69 -7.77 -9.86 8.25
C LEU A 69 -8.67 -9.10 7.27
N ASN A 70 -8.97 -9.76 6.15
CA ASN A 70 -9.90 -9.36 5.10
C ASN A 70 -9.46 -8.19 4.20
N ILE A 71 -8.49 -8.44 3.32
CA ILE A 71 -8.57 -7.79 1.99
C ILE A 71 -9.62 -8.54 1.17
N HIS A 72 -10.71 -7.84 0.82
CA HIS A 72 -11.78 -8.45 0.07
C HIS A 72 -11.31 -8.85 -1.34
N TRP A 73 -11.84 -9.95 -1.89
CA TRP A 73 -11.44 -10.50 -3.19
C TRP A 73 -11.45 -9.47 -4.34
N TYR A 74 -12.37 -8.50 -4.34
CA TYR A 74 -12.42 -7.46 -5.36
C TYR A 74 -11.24 -6.49 -5.28
N LYS A 75 -10.73 -6.20 -4.07
CA LYS A 75 -9.54 -5.38 -3.87
C LYS A 75 -8.30 -6.09 -4.41
N LYS A 76 -8.18 -7.40 -4.16
CA LYS A 76 -7.11 -8.23 -4.72
C LYS A 76 -7.10 -8.17 -6.25
N GLN A 77 -8.23 -8.42 -6.88
CA GLN A 77 -8.35 -8.37 -8.35
C GLN A 77 -8.02 -6.98 -8.92
N ARG A 78 -8.48 -5.93 -8.22
CA ARG A 78 -8.15 -4.54 -8.55
C ARG A 78 -6.65 -4.30 -8.52
N LEU A 79 -6.02 -4.58 -7.40
CA LEU A 79 -4.58 -4.35 -7.20
C LEU A 79 -3.76 -5.13 -8.23
N ILE A 80 -4.08 -6.41 -8.48
CA ILE A 80 -3.34 -7.24 -9.46
C ILE A 80 -3.44 -6.64 -10.86
N ARG A 81 -4.63 -6.19 -11.26
CA ARG A 81 -4.82 -5.53 -12.56
C ARG A 81 -4.02 -4.24 -12.64
N SER A 82 -4.11 -3.38 -11.63
CA SER A 82 -3.43 -2.09 -11.60
C SER A 82 -1.92 -2.25 -11.62
N ALA A 83 -1.37 -3.19 -10.83
CA ALA A 83 0.04 -3.52 -10.81
C ALA A 83 0.56 -3.94 -12.19
N ARG A 84 -0.13 -4.89 -12.86
CA ARG A 84 0.24 -5.34 -14.21
C ARG A 84 0.24 -4.20 -15.23
N MET A 85 -0.78 -3.35 -15.19
CA MET A 85 -0.86 -2.19 -16.09
C MET A 85 0.27 -1.20 -15.82
N TRP A 86 0.57 -0.92 -14.55
CA TRP A 86 1.66 0.00 -14.17
C TRP A 86 3.01 -0.52 -14.66
N VAL A 87 3.33 -1.78 -14.35
CA VAL A 87 4.61 -2.42 -14.69
C VAL A 87 4.81 -2.44 -16.21
N ASN A 88 3.78 -2.80 -16.97
CA ASN A 88 3.85 -2.81 -18.43
C ASN A 88 4.06 -1.40 -19.01
N ALA A 89 3.35 -0.39 -18.49
CA ALA A 89 3.47 0.98 -18.95
C ALA A 89 4.84 1.62 -18.66
N HIS A 90 5.53 1.15 -17.61
CA HIS A 90 6.84 1.66 -17.20
C HIS A 90 8.00 0.75 -17.59
N HIS A 91 7.74 -0.33 -18.34
CA HIS A 91 8.75 -1.32 -18.75
C HIS A 91 9.58 -1.89 -17.59
N TYR A 92 8.98 -2.08 -16.41
CA TYR A 92 9.66 -2.72 -15.29
C TYR A 92 9.68 -4.24 -15.48
N ASP A 93 10.86 -4.84 -15.37
CA ASP A 93 11.08 -6.28 -15.58
C ASP A 93 11.53 -7.03 -14.32
N ARG A 94 11.85 -6.30 -13.24
CA ARG A 94 12.37 -6.83 -11.96
C ARG A 94 11.30 -7.49 -11.06
N GLY A 95 10.07 -7.65 -11.54
CA GLY A 95 8.97 -8.18 -10.75
C GLY A 95 8.31 -7.15 -9.84
N TYR A 96 7.23 -7.56 -9.18
CA TYR A 96 6.49 -6.73 -8.24
C TYR A 96 5.88 -7.56 -7.12
N ARG A 97 5.63 -6.92 -5.98
CA ARG A 97 4.84 -7.48 -4.90
C ARG A 97 3.81 -6.50 -4.37
N MET A 98 2.93 -7.02 -3.51
CA MET A 98 1.91 -6.23 -2.84
C MET A 98 2.16 -6.22 -1.35
N ASP A 99 2.16 -5.04 -0.78
CA ASP A 99 2.36 -4.84 0.65
C ASP A 99 1.09 -4.22 1.25
N LEU A 100 0.84 -4.47 2.54
CA LEU A 100 -0.13 -3.72 3.33
C LEU A 100 0.62 -2.95 4.41
N VAL A 101 0.38 -1.64 4.46
CA VAL A 101 0.88 -0.77 5.53
C VAL A 101 -0.29 -0.30 6.37
N SER A 102 -0.27 -0.66 7.65
CA SER A 102 -1.36 -0.36 8.57
C SER A 102 -0.96 0.75 9.52
N VAL A 103 -1.79 1.77 9.59
CA VAL A 103 -1.54 2.98 10.39
C VAL A 103 -2.61 3.12 11.45
N ALA A 104 -2.19 3.30 12.69
CA ALA A 104 -3.07 3.64 13.80
C ALA A 104 -2.34 4.57 14.77
N GLU A 105 -3.10 5.43 15.46
CA GLU A 105 -2.55 6.31 16.51
C GLU A 105 -1.33 7.13 16.06
N GLY A 106 -1.31 7.54 14.78
CA GLY A 106 -0.26 8.38 14.21
C GLY A 106 1.04 7.65 13.83
N LYS A 107 1.06 6.32 13.80
CA LYS A 107 2.24 5.52 13.43
C LYS A 107 1.88 4.28 12.62
N VAL A 108 2.86 3.75 11.89
CA VAL A 108 2.74 2.41 11.31
C VAL A 108 2.77 1.38 12.44
N ILE A 109 1.73 0.55 12.50
CA ILE A 109 1.61 -0.55 13.46
C ILE A 109 1.99 -1.90 12.84
N GLU A 110 1.92 -2.02 11.51
CA GLU A 110 2.24 -3.24 10.79
C GLU A 110 2.61 -2.93 9.35
N HIS A 111 3.64 -3.62 8.83
CA HIS A 111 4.00 -3.66 7.42
C HIS A 111 4.09 -5.12 7.00
N LEU A 112 3.02 -5.62 6.38
CA LEU A 112 3.00 -6.97 5.81
C LEU A 112 3.55 -6.89 4.39
N LYS A 113 4.74 -7.46 4.20
CA LYS A 113 5.33 -7.65 2.87
C LYS A 113 4.67 -8.86 2.20
N GLU A 114 4.59 -8.80 0.88
CA GLU A 114 4.21 -9.94 0.04
C GLU A 114 2.92 -10.57 0.55
N LEU A 115 1.88 -9.74 0.60
CA LEU A 115 0.61 -10.08 1.21
C LEU A 115 0.13 -11.44 0.70
N ASP A 116 0.14 -12.43 1.59
CA ASP A 116 -0.33 -13.76 1.24
C ASP A 116 -1.84 -13.69 1.06
N TRP A 117 -2.32 -14.33 0.01
CA TRP A 117 -3.69 -14.22 -0.45
C TRP A 117 -4.46 -15.55 -0.40
N GLU A 118 -3.92 -16.54 0.33
CA GLU A 118 -4.56 -17.82 0.65
C GLU A 118 -5.62 -17.69 1.76
#